data_AF-W9K0C5-F1
#
_entry.id   AF-W9K0C5-F1
#
_cell.length_a   1.000
_cell.length_b   1.000
_cell.length_c   1.000
_cell.angle_alpha   90.00
_cell.angle_beta   90.00
_cell.angle_gamma   90.00
#
_symmetry.space_group_name_H-M   'P 1'
#
loop_
_entity.id
_entity.type
_entity.pdbx_description
1 polymer ?
#
loop_
_entity_poly.entity_id
_entity_poly.type
_entity_poly.pdbx_seq_one_letter_code
_entity_poly.pdbx_strand_id
1 'polypeptide(L)'
;MALCKVCEETLVLRLDPEEDVDDEAGAAGPSTSDSSVPDDLELPCGCHFHWQCLLDQSSDVALSLKCPSCTAYLPVNEGGPSVTNTFLSTPPGTAILTRYTNEGGIQENLDILPSITEEAYLESNPKARPARALLVMCAEGDVGGVVELLRDASDSVEDLTAFVTYQDPLGDMKNGLHLAIENSQEESLWLLLWLCSTIPESAFPEYARSVAEATGVGRLSVNRERDIRGLRDNQGRTAADLAQQRQGQWGHILQTGLLSP
;
A
#
# COMPACT_ATOMS: atom_id res chain seq x y z
N MET A 1 -31.78 11.66 -6.85
CA MET A 1 -30.31 11.58 -6.73
C MET A 1 -30.01 11.26 -5.28
N ALA A 2 -29.16 10.26 -5.03
CA ALA A 2 -28.66 10.02 -3.68
C ALA A 2 -27.70 11.16 -3.30
N LEU A 3 -27.60 11.43 -1.99
CA LEU A 3 -26.64 12.36 -1.40
C LEU A 3 -25.75 11.57 -0.45
N CYS A 4 -24.52 12.03 -0.28
CA CYS A 4 -23.61 11.46 0.71
C CYS A 4 -24.20 11.56 2.11
N LYS A 5 -24.19 10.45 2.86
CA LYS A 5 -24.76 10.40 4.22
C LYS A 5 -23.91 11.10 5.29
N VAL A 6 -22.74 11.63 4.93
CA VAL A 6 -21.84 12.36 5.83
C VAL A 6 -21.87 13.86 5.56
N CYS A 7 -21.56 14.30 4.34
CA CYS A 7 -21.50 15.73 4.00
C CYS A 7 -22.80 16.30 3.41
N GLU A 8 -23.79 15.46 3.11
CA GLU A 8 -25.07 15.84 2.48
C GLU A 8 -24.95 16.45 1.07
N GLU A 9 -23.79 16.31 0.43
CA GLU A 9 -23.56 16.79 -0.94
C GLU A 9 -23.83 15.73 -2.01
N THR A 10 -23.87 16.17 -3.27
CA THR A 10 -23.96 15.29 -4.44
C THR A 10 -22.71 14.42 -4.55
N LEU A 11 -22.91 13.15 -4.92
CA LEU A 11 -21.87 12.11 -4.99
C LEU A 11 -21.01 12.24 -6.27
N VAL A 12 -20.37 13.40 -6.40
CA VAL A 12 -19.44 13.74 -7.47
C VAL A 12 -18.25 14.48 -6.87
N LEU A 13 -17.08 14.29 -7.48
CA LEU A 13 -15.89 15.11 -7.23
C LEU A 13 -15.83 16.18 -8.32
N ARG A 14 -15.56 17.42 -7.92
CA ARG A 14 -15.30 18.52 -8.87
C ARG A 14 -13.84 18.49 -9.25
N LEU A 15 -13.57 18.51 -10.55
CA LEU A 15 -12.22 18.64 -11.07
C LEU A 15 -11.92 20.13 -11.21
N ASP A 16 -10.76 20.55 -10.71
CA ASP A 16 -10.27 21.90 -10.95
C ASP A 16 -10.03 22.09 -12.45
N PRO A 17 -10.38 23.26 -13.03
CA PRO A 17 -10.06 23.54 -14.42
C PRO A 17 -8.54 23.51 -14.58
N GLU A 18 -8.05 22.78 -15.59
CA GLU A 18 -6.64 22.80 -15.98
C GLU A 18 -6.24 24.27 -16.19
N GLU A 19 -5.26 24.77 -15.42
CA GLU A 19 -4.68 26.08 -15.69
C GLU A 19 -3.92 25.96 -17.01
N ASP A 20 -4.56 26.39 -18.11
CA ASP A 20 -3.95 26.49 -19.43
C ASP A 20 -2.62 27.27 -19.34
N VAL A 21 -1.51 26.54 -19.43
CA VAL A 21 -0.19 27.13 -19.58
C VAL A 21 -0.01 27.47 -21.06
N ASP A 22 0.01 28.78 -21.32
CA ASP A 22 0.30 29.47 -22.59
C ASP A 22 -0.76 29.41 -23.70
N ASP A 23 -1.47 30.53 -23.90
CA ASP A 23 -1.58 31.11 -25.23
C ASP A 23 -1.78 32.63 -25.17
N GLU A 24 -0.74 33.36 -25.61
CA GLU A 24 -0.87 34.73 -26.10
C GLU A 24 -1.96 34.80 -27.18
N ALA A 25 -2.79 35.84 -27.08
CA ALA A 25 -3.68 36.34 -28.13
C ALA A 25 -4.97 35.55 -28.45
N GLY A 26 -5.96 35.73 -27.57
CA GLY A 26 -7.24 36.33 -27.96
C GLY A 26 -8.28 35.45 -28.67
N ALA A 27 -9.22 34.92 -27.89
CA ALA A 27 -10.64 34.85 -28.24
C ALA A 27 -11.48 34.59 -26.98
N ALA A 28 -12.42 35.48 -26.67
CA ALA A 28 -13.39 35.27 -25.61
C ALA A 28 -14.41 34.18 -26.02
N GLY A 29 -14.24 32.97 -25.46
CA GLY A 29 -15.25 31.91 -25.39
C GLY A 29 -15.72 31.74 -23.94
N PRO A 30 -16.95 31.25 -23.68
CA PRO A 30 -17.45 31.12 -22.33
C PRO A 30 -16.60 30.11 -21.54
N SER A 31 -16.19 30.58 -20.38
CA SER A 31 -15.33 29.98 -19.37
C SER A 31 -15.83 28.63 -18.83
N THR A 32 -14.85 27.77 -18.56
CA THR A 32 -14.82 26.70 -17.53
C THR A 32 -15.96 25.69 -17.59
N SER A 33 -15.75 24.57 -18.28
CA SER A 33 -16.52 23.36 -17.97
C SER A 33 -16.11 22.88 -16.58
N ASP A 34 -16.97 23.13 -15.58
CA ASP A 34 -16.96 22.48 -14.26
C ASP A 34 -17.13 20.97 -14.50
N SER A 35 -16.03 20.30 -14.85
CA SER A 35 -16.04 18.87 -15.08
C SER A 35 -16.11 18.18 -13.72
N SER A 36 -17.06 17.25 -13.58
CA SER A 36 -17.22 16.49 -12.35
C SER A 36 -17.30 15.02 -12.71
N VAL A 37 -16.71 14.21 -11.84
CA VAL A 37 -16.69 12.75 -11.97
C VAL A 37 -17.52 12.13 -10.85
N PRO A 38 -18.17 10.98 -11.07
CA PRO A 38 -18.88 10.29 -10.00
C PRO A 38 -17.94 9.93 -8.84
N ASP A 39 -18.46 9.97 -7.62
CA ASP A 39 -17.84 9.40 -6.42
C ASP A 39 -18.96 8.88 -5.51
N ASP A 40 -19.56 7.78 -5.96
CA ASP A 40 -20.72 7.17 -5.31
C ASP A 40 -20.39 5.76 -4.84
N LEU A 41 -20.15 5.61 -3.55
CA LEU A 41 -19.99 4.35 -2.86
C LEU A 41 -21.31 3.93 -2.20
N GLU A 42 -21.97 2.93 -2.79
CA GLU A 42 -23.18 2.33 -2.23
C GLU A 42 -22.84 1.10 -1.37
N LEU A 43 -23.19 1.19 -0.09
CA LEU A 43 -23.12 0.07 0.86
C LEU A 43 -24.27 -0.93 0.65
N PRO A 44 -24.14 -2.19 1.10
CA PRO A 44 -25.21 -3.20 1.03
C PRO A 44 -26.58 -2.78 1.59
N CYS A 45 -26.59 -1.84 2.54
CA CYS A 45 -27.81 -1.29 3.12
C CYS A 45 -28.49 -0.20 2.26
N GLY A 46 -27.94 0.14 1.09
CA GLY A 46 -28.41 1.18 0.19
C GLY A 46 -28.06 2.61 0.63
N CYS A 47 -27.16 2.77 1.62
CA CYS A 47 -26.62 4.09 1.98
C CYS A 47 -25.45 4.45 1.06
N HIS A 48 -25.40 5.71 0.66
CA HIS A 48 -24.41 6.24 -0.28
C HIS A 48 -23.44 7.21 0.42
N PHE A 49 -22.18 7.15 0.05
CA PHE A 49 -21.10 7.97 0.59
C PHE A 49 -20.14 8.37 -0.52
N HIS A 50 -19.48 9.53 -0.38
CA HIS A 50 -18.20 9.74 -1.05
C HIS A 50 -17.18 8.75 -0.49
N TRP A 51 -16.23 8.31 -1.32
CA TRP A 51 -15.20 7.36 -0.89
C TRP A 51 -14.46 7.85 0.35
N GLN A 52 -13.95 9.09 0.30
CA GLN A 52 -13.22 9.69 1.41
C GLN A 52 -14.09 9.89 2.65
N CYS A 53 -15.36 10.32 2.48
CA CYS A 53 -16.27 10.51 3.61
C CYS A 53 -16.52 9.21 4.39
N LEU A 54 -16.57 8.06 3.72
CA LEU A 54 -16.66 6.78 4.42
C LEU A 54 -15.34 6.39 5.08
N LEU A 55 -14.19 6.60 4.39
CA LEU A 55 -12.87 6.32 4.96
C LEU A 55 -12.58 7.13 6.21
N ASP A 56 -13.07 8.36 6.31
CA ASP A 56 -12.96 9.18 7.52
C ASP A 56 -13.75 8.60 8.71
N GLN A 57 -14.63 7.61 8.48
CA GLN A 57 -15.37 6.87 9.51
C GLN A 57 -14.76 5.49 9.79
N SER A 58 -13.58 5.19 9.25
CA SER A 58 -13.00 3.84 9.25
C SER A 58 -12.85 3.23 10.64
N SER A 59 -12.42 3.99 11.65
CA SER A 59 -12.27 3.49 13.02
C SER A 59 -13.59 2.93 13.59
N ASP A 60 -14.71 3.66 13.40
CA ASP A 60 -16.01 3.22 13.88
C ASP A 60 -16.57 2.04 13.07
N VAL A 61 -16.38 2.07 11.75
CA VAL A 61 -16.84 0.99 10.86
C VAL A 61 -16.04 -0.30 11.10
N ALA A 62 -14.73 -0.20 11.26
CA ALA A 62 -13.83 -1.31 11.55
C ALA A 62 -14.19 -2.03 12.86
N LEU A 63 -14.54 -1.27 13.90
CA LEU A 63 -14.89 -1.82 15.22
C LEU A 63 -16.31 -2.40 15.27
N SER A 64 -17.27 -1.76 14.59
CA SER A 64 -18.68 -2.12 14.69
C SER A 64 -19.17 -3.04 13.58
N LEU A 65 -18.46 -3.04 12.44
CA LEU A 65 -18.88 -3.65 11.17
C LEU A 65 -20.28 -3.19 10.73
N LYS A 66 -20.63 -1.94 11.04
CA LYS A 66 -21.94 -1.35 10.76
C LYS A 66 -21.82 -0.08 9.92
N CYS A 67 -22.88 0.20 9.16
CA CYS A 67 -23.04 1.45 8.46
C CYS A 67 -23.05 2.62 9.45
N PRO A 68 -22.23 3.66 9.26
CA PRO A 68 -22.21 4.81 10.17
C PRO A 68 -23.50 5.64 10.11
N SER A 69 -24.26 5.54 9.01
CA SER A 69 -25.53 6.27 8.85
C SER A 69 -26.73 5.54 9.44
N CYS A 70 -26.93 4.26 9.10
CA CYS A 70 -28.15 3.52 9.45
C CYS A 70 -27.93 2.38 10.45
N THR A 71 -26.69 2.14 10.88
CA THR A 71 -26.27 1.08 11.82
C THR A 71 -26.51 -0.36 11.35
N ALA A 72 -26.92 -0.56 10.10
CA ALA A 72 -27.05 -1.88 9.50
C ALA A 72 -25.69 -2.61 9.50
N TYR A 73 -25.70 -3.90 9.86
CA TYR A 73 -24.52 -4.74 9.77
C TYR A 73 -24.14 -4.92 8.29
N LEU A 74 -22.88 -4.61 7.97
CA LEU A 74 -22.38 -4.53 6.59
C LEU A 74 -21.85 -5.86 6.03
N PRO A 75 -21.13 -6.69 6.81
CA PRO A 75 -20.48 -7.85 6.24
C PRO A 75 -21.44 -8.87 5.65
N VAL A 76 -21.01 -9.44 4.53
CA VAL A 76 -21.59 -10.65 3.96
C VAL A 76 -20.67 -11.83 4.27
N ASN A 77 -21.24 -12.97 4.68
CA ASN A 77 -20.49 -14.21 4.89
C ASN A 77 -20.38 -14.97 3.57
N GLU A 78 -19.66 -14.41 2.59
CA GLU A 78 -19.24 -15.15 1.40
C GLU A 78 -17.72 -15.30 1.45
N GLY A 79 -17.25 -16.52 1.74
CA GLY A 79 -15.85 -16.79 2.03
C GLY A 79 -14.92 -16.46 0.86
N GLY A 80 -14.21 -15.33 0.97
CA GLY A 80 -12.97 -15.01 0.26
C GLY A 80 -11.73 -15.23 1.13
N PRO A 81 -10.50 -15.14 0.59
CA PRO A 81 -9.29 -15.43 1.34
C PRO A 81 -9.15 -14.48 2.54
N SER A 82 -9.22 -15.06 3.73
CA SER A 82 -8.98 -14.34 4.98
C SER A 82 -7.50 -14.03 5.13
N VAL A 83 -7.16 -12.75 5.10
CA VAL A 83 -6.01 -12.25 5.84
C VAL A 83 -6.45 -12.16 7.30
N THR A 84 -5.94 -13.04 8.14
CA THR A 84 -6.12 -12.94 9.59
C THR A 84 -5.31 -11.73 10.05
N ASN A 85 -5.96 -10.56 10.05
CA ASN A 85 -5.31 -9.35 10.49
C ASN A 85 -5.16 -9.42 12.02
N THR A 86 -3.92 -9.27 12.51
CA THR A 86 -3.67 -9.31 13.96
C THR A 86 -4.21 -8.07 14.68
N PHE A 87 -4.50 -7.00 13.93
CA PHE A 87 -5.02 -5.74 14.44
C PHE A 87 -6.53 -5.78 14.71
N LEU A 88 -7.33 -6.40 13.83
CA LEU A 88 -8.77 -6.56 14.00
C LEU A 88 -9.15 -8.03 13.91
N SER A 89 -9.77 -8.56 14.97
CA SER A 89 -10.29 -9.93 14.99
C SER A 89 -11.56 -10.04 14.15
N THR A 90 -11.43 -10.02 12.83
CA THR A 90 -12.52 -10.36 11.91
C THR A 90 -12.54 -11.86 11.62
N PRO A 91 -13.71 -12.51 11.61
CA PRO A 91 -13.81 -13.90 11.22
C PRO A 91 -13.23 -14.14 9.82
N PRO A 92 -12.59 -15.30 9.57
CA PRO A 92 -12.11 -15.61 8.24
C PRO A 92 -13.19 -15.56 7.17
N GLY A 93 -12.94 -14.85 6.07
CA GLY A 93 -13.86 -14.70 4.96
C GLY A 93 -14.92 -13.61 5.17
N THR A 94 -14.75 -12.73 6.15
CA THR A 94 -15.55 -11.51 6.28
C THR A 94 -15.19 -10.54 5.16
N ALA A 95 -16.19 -10.03 4.44
CA ALA A 95 -16.02 -9.01 3.40
C ALA A 95 -17.15 -7.98 3.49
N ILE A 96 -16.86 -6.72 3.10
CA ILE A 96 -17.88 -5.68 2.94
C ILE A 96 -17.96 -5.35 1.45
N LEU A 97 -18.86 -6.03 0.75
CA LEU A 97 -19.02 -5.89 -0.70
C LEU A 97 -19.90 -4.70 -1.04
N THR A 98 -19.40 -3.78 -1.84
CA THR A 98 -20.06 -2.53 -2.21
C THR A 98 -20.16 -2.38 -3.72
N ARG A 99 -20.97 -1.41 -4.17
CA ARG A 99 -20.92 -0.92 -5.54
C ARG A 99 -20.30 0.47 -5.53
N TYR A 100 -19.19 0.64 -6.25
CA TYR A 100 -18.53 1.94 -6.39
C TYR A 100 -18.66 2.46 -7.80
N THR A 101 -19.15 3.69 -7.96
CA THR A 101 -19.19 4.39 -9.26
C THR A 101 -18.21 5.54 -9.24
N ASN A 102 -17.20 5.48 -10.09
CA ASN A 102 -16.15 6.49 -10.23
C ASN A 102 -15.90 6.84 -11.71
N GLU A 103 -14.84 7.59 -11.99
CA GLU A 103 -14.42 7.94 -13.36
C GLU A 103 -14.20 6.71 -14.26
N GLY A 104 -13.70 5.61 -13.69
CA GLY A 104 -13.48 4.33 -14.39
C GLY A 104 -14.74 3.53 -14.66
N GLY A 105 -15.91 3.99 -14.22
CA GLY A 105 -17.19 3.33 -14.37
C GLY A 105 -17.70 2.71 -13.07
N ILE A 106 -18.46 1.62 -13.20
CA ILE A 106 -19.09 0.93 -12.06
C ILE A 106 -18.27 -0.30 -11.71
N GLN A 107 -17.83 -0.38 -10.47
CA GLN A 107 -17.21 -1.54 -9.87
C GLN A 107 -18.20 -2.21 -8.90
N GLU A 108 -18.72 -3.36 -9.32
CA GLU A 108 -19.60 -4.20 -8.49
C GLU A 108 -18.78 -5.10 -7.55
N ASN A 109 -19.35 -5.43 -6.39
CA ASN A 109 -18.76 -6.33 -5.39
C ASN A 109 -17.33 -5.93 -4.96
N LEU A 110 -17.04 -4.62 -4.89
CA LEU A 110 -15.79 -4.13 -4.33
C LEU A 110 -15.76 -4.40 -2.83
N ASP A 111 -14.83 -5.22 -2.37
CA ASP A 111 -14.58 -5.43 -0.94
C ASP A 111 -13.81 -4.23 -0.36
N ILE A 112 -14.48 -3.44 0.47
CA ILE A 112 -13.88 -2.25 1.11
C ILE A 112 -13.33 -2.53 2.51
N LEU A 113 -13.55 -3.72 3.07
CA LEU A 113 -13.09 -4.04 4.42
C LEU A 113 -11.56 -3.89 4.57
N PRO A 114 -10.72 -4.27 3.58
CA PRO A 114 -9.29 -4.01 3.64
C PRO A 114 -8.95 -2.52 3.77
N SER A 115 -9.55 -1.65 2.94
CA SER A 115 -9.33 -0.20 2.98
C SER A 115 -9.78 0.42 4.30
N ILE A 116 -10.95 0.01 4.81
CA ILE A 116 -11.46 0.46 6.12
C ILE A 116 -10.52 0.03 7.25
N THR A 117 -10.04 -1.21 7.21
CA THR A 117 -9.13 -1.73 8.24
C THR A 117 -7.79 -0.99 8.22
N GLU A 118 -7.29 -0.70 7.02
CA GLU A 118 -6.07 0.07 6.80
C GLU A 118 -6.17 1.48 7.34
N GLU A 119 -7.20 2.25 6.99
CA GLU A 119 -7.34 3.62 7.46
C GLU A 119 -7.54 3.68 8.98
N ALA A 120 -8.31 2.76 9.57
CA ALA A 120 -8.45 2.65 11.03
C ALA A 120 -7.10 2.36 11.72
N TYR A 121 -6.26 1.51 11.12
CA TYR A 121 -4.92 1.24 11.64
C TYR A 121 -4.00 2.45 11.52
N LEU A 122 -4.02 3.15 10.38
CA LEU A 122 -3.16 4.31 10.13
C LEU A 122 -3.56 5.52 10.97
N GLU A 123 -4.84 5.68 11.29
CA GLU A 123 -5.32 6.71 12.22
C GLU A 123 -4.70 6.53 13.62
N SER A 124 -4.65 5.28 14.10
CA SER A 124 -4.04 4.94 15.40
C SER A 124 -2.51 4.80 15.34
N ASN A 125 -1.94 4.60 14.15
CA ASN A 125 -0.50 4.43 13.91
C ASN A 125 0.01 5.33 12.77
N PRO A 126 -0.01 6.68 12.90
CA PRO A 126 0.33 7.57 11.78
C PRO A 126 1.74 7.37 11.23
N LYS A 127 2.68 6.97 12.10
CA LYS A 127 4.08 6.68 11.73
C LYS A 127 4.23 5.46 10.80
N ALA A 128 3.22 4.60 10.72
CA ALA A 128 3.24 3.44 9.84
C ALA A 128 2.93 3.79 8.37
N ARG A 129 2.29 4.94 8.11
CA ARG A 129 1.91 5.37 6.75
C ARG A 129 3.09 5.41 5.76
N PRO A 130 4.22 6.11 6.06
CA PRO A 130 5.35 6.11 5.14
C PRO A 130 5.99 4.72 5.00
N ALA A 131 6.03 3.91 6.06
CA ALA A 131 6.60 2.57 5.98
C ALA A 131 5.75 1.65 5.07
N ARG A 132 4.42 1.77 5.14
CA ARG A 132 3.51 1.02 4.25
C ARG A 132 3.57 1.54 2.81
N ALA A 133 3.74 2.84 2.59
CA ALA A 133 4.01 3.36 1.24
C ALA A 133 5.29 2.74 0.64
N LEU A 134 6.37 2.64 1.41
CA LEU A 134 7.60 1.95 0.99
C LEU A 134 7.32 0.50 0.58
N LEU A 135 6.49 -0.22 1.32
CA LEU A 135 6.12 -1.60 1.01
C LEU A 135 5.35 -1.72 -0.31
N VAL A 136 4.42 -0.80 -0.59
CA VAL A 136 3.68 -0.75 -1.87
C VAL A 136 4.64 -0.49 -3.02
N MET A 137 5.52 0.51 -2.91
CA MET A 137 6.52 0.80 -3.93
C MET A 137 7.45 -0.41 -4.19
N CYS A 138 7.82 -1.15 -3.15
CA CYS A 138 8.59 -2.40 -3.29
C CYS A 138 7.81 -3.51 -4.01
N ALA A 139 6.50 -3.59 -3.82
CA ALA A 139 5.64 -4.55 -4.52
C ALA A 139 5.44 -4.19 -5.99
N GLU A 140 5.39 -2.89 -6.31
CA GLU A 140 5.21 -2.37 -7.66
C GLU A 140 6.51 -2.30 -8.47
N GLY A 141 7.67 -2.35 -7.79
CA GLY A 141 8.97 -2.21 -8.43
C GLY A 141 9.42 -0.75 -8.57
N ASP A 142 8.75 0.19 -7.91
CA ASP A 142 9.07 1.62 -7.98
C ASP A 142 10.28 1.97 -7.10
N VAL A 143 11.47 1.61 -7.59
CA VAL A 143 12.75 1.95 -6.95
C VAL A 143 12.96 3.46 -6.85
N GLY A 144 12.47 4.23 -7.82
CA GLY A 144 12.56 5.69 -7.81
C GLY A 144 11.80 6.29 -6.62
N GLY A 145 10.54 5.90 -6.45
CA GLY A 145 9.71 6.28 -5.33
C GLY A 145 10.28 5.84 -3.98
N VAL A 146 10.83 4.62 -3.87
CA VAL A 146 11.50 4.17 -2.64
C VAL A 146 12.67 5.08 -2.29
N VAL A 147 13.49 5.47 -3.26
CA VAL A 147 14.65 6.35 -3.05
C VAL A 147 14.22 7.75 -2.63
N GLU A 148 13.21 8.32 -3.27
CA GLU A 148 12.65 9.63 -2.92
C GLU A 148 12.08 9.61 -1.50
N LEU A 149 11.25 8.61 -1.18
CA LEU A 149 10.68 8.43 0.15
C LEU A 149 11.76 8.26 1.23
N LEU A 150 12.85 7.54 0.95
CA LEU A 150 13.96 7.39 1.88
C LEU A 150 14.74 8.70 2.10
N ARG A 151 14.86 9.55 1.08
CA ARG A 151 15.46 10.87 1.23
C ARG A 151 14.61 11.75 2.12
N ASP A 152 13.31 11.81 1.89
CA ASP A 152 12.36 12.57 2.72
C ASP A 152 12.27 12.03 4.16
N ALA A 153 12.34 10.69 4.31
CA ALA A 153 12.37 10.04 5.61
C ALA A 153 13.69 10.31 6.37
N SER A 154 14.82 10.53 5.68
CA SER A 154 16.11 10.71 6.35
C SER A 154 16.18 11.94 7.26
N ASP A 155 15.34 12.95 6.99
CA ASP A 155 15.22 14.16 7.81
C ASP A 155 14.23 14.00 8.99
N SER A 156 13.34 13.00 8.93
CA SER A 156 12.18 12.90 9.84
C SER A 156 12.09 11.58 10.62
N VAL A 157 12.81 10.54 10.21
CA VAL A 157 12.80 9.20 10.79
C VAL A 157 14.13 8.93 11.50
N GLU A 158 14.07 8.82 12.83
CA GLU A 158 15.27 8.60 13.67
C GLU A 158 15.96 7.25 13.42
N ASP A 159 15.19 6.20 13.07
CA ASP A 159 15.69 4.85 12.82
C ASP A 159 15.28 4.36 11.42
N LEU A 160 16.04 4.81 10.41
CA LEU A 160 15.84 4.39 9.01
C LEU A 160 15.95 2.87 8.81
N THR A 161 16.74 2.18 9.63
CA THR A 161 16.81 0.71 9.56
C THR A 161 15.49 0.09 9.97
N ALA A 162 14.89 0.52 11.09
CA ALA A 162 13.57 0.05 11.50
C ALA A 162 12.47 0.39 10.47
N PHE A 163 12.62 1.51 9.78
CA PHE A 163 11.72 1.93 8.70
C PHE A 163 11.78 1.00 7.48
N VAL A 164 12.97 0.73 6.94
CA VAL A 164 13.15 -0.17 5.78
C VAL A 164 12.84 -1.63 6.12
N THR A 165 13.07 -2.02 7.38
CA THR A 165 12.81 -3.39 7.87
C THR A 165 11.41 -3.57 8.44
N TYR A 166 10.54 -2.56 8.32
CA TYR A 166 9.17 -2.60 8.81
C TYR A 166 8.42 -3.84 8.30
N GLN A 167 7.71 -4.51 9.21
CA GLN A 167 6.86 -5.65 8.95
C GLN A 167 5.41 -5.24 9.13
N ASP A 168 4.59 -5.37 8.09
CA ASP A 168 3.22 -4.87 8.11
C ASP A 168 2.27 -5.80 8.86
N PRO A 169 1.69 -5.39 10.00
CA PRO A 169 0.71 -6.21 10.72
C PRO A 169 -0.55 -6.51 9.90
N LEU A 170 -0.90 -5.64 8.95
CA LEU A 170 -2.04 -5.85 8.05
C LEU A 170 -1.68 -6.77 6.87
N GLY A 171 -0.38 -6.84 6.54
CA GLY A 171 0.18 -7.58 5.41
C GLY A 171 0.86 -8.90 5.80
N ASP A 172 0.34 -9.62 6.80
CA ASP A 172 0.88 -10.91 7.29
C ASP A 172 2.32 -10.80 7.85
N MET A 173 2.68 -9.66 8.43
CA MET A 173 4.04 -9.33 8.89
C MET A 173 5.10 -9.38 7.77
N LYS A 174 4.70 -9.25 6.50
CA LYS A 174 5.63 -9.15 5.39
C LYS A 174 6.37 -7.80 5.42
N ASN A 175 7.63 -7.84 5.01
CA ASN A 175 8.43 -6.65 4.73
C ASN A 175 8.63 -6.47 3.22
N GLY A 176 9.34 -5.41 2.81
CA GLY A 176 9.55 -5.10 1.41
C GLY A 176 10.21 -6.23 0.62
N LEU A 177 11.08 -7.02 1.26
CA LEU A 177 11.79 -8.11 0.58
C LEU A 177 10.86 -9.29 0.29
N HIS A 178 9.91 -9.59 1.19
CA HIS A 178 8.87 -10.58 0.92
C HIS A 178 8.00 -10.13 -0.27
N LEU A 179 7.58 -8.87 -0.28
CA LEU A 179 6.71 -8.32 -1.32
C LEU A 179 7.39 -8.24 -2.69
N ALA A 180 8.67 -7.86 -2.73
CA ALA A 180 9.46 -7.87 -3.96
C ALA A 180 9.53 -9.29 -4.57
N ILE A 181 9.68 -10.32 -3.74
CA ILE A 181 9.72 -11.72 -4.19
C ILE A 181 8.37 -12.20 -4.70
N GLU A 182 7.28 -11.87 -3.99
CA GLU A 182 5.94 -12.28 -4.37
C GLU A 182 5.45 -11.64 -5.67
N ASN A 183 5.88 -10.40 -5.93
CA ASN A 183 5.51 -9.59 -7.08
C ASN A 183 6.59 -9.55 -8.18
N SER A 184 7.58 -10.44 -8.12
CA SER A 184 8.55 -10.59 -9.21
C SER A 184 9.44 -9.35 -9.45
N GLN A 185 9.64 -8.51 -8.43
CA GLN A 185 10.38 -7.24 -8.51
C GLN A 185 11.85 -7.41 -8.12
N GLU A 186 12.69 -7.75 -9.10
CA GLU A 186 14.11 -8.00 -8.86
C GLU A 186 14.88 -6.71 -8.46
N GLU A 187 14.55 -5.56 -9.04
CA GLU A 187 15.25 -4.31 -8.72
C GLU A 187 15.02 -3.87 -7.26
N SER A 188 13.77 -3.96 -6.79
CA SER A 188 13.44 -3.72 -5.38
C SER A 188 14.14 -4.71 -4.45
N LEU A 189 14.25 -5.99 -4.84
CA LEU A 189 15.02 -6.98 -4.08
C LEU A 189 16.49 -6.55 -3.94
N TRP A 190 17.15 -6.13 -5.02
CA TRP A 190 18.54 -5.71 -4.97
C TRP A 190 18.75 -4.46 -4.13
N LEU A 191 17.86 -3.47 -4.27
CA LEU A 191 17.87 -2.27 -3.45
C LEU A 191 17.76 -2.62 -1.96
N LEU A 192 16.76 -3.42 -1.59
CA LEU A 192 16.52 -3.78 -0.19
C LEU A 192 17.67 -4.59 0.42
N LEU A 193 18.25 -5.53 -0.34
CA LEU A 193 19.45 -6.24 0.09
C LEU A 193 20.65 -5.29 0.24
N TRP A 194 20.81 -4.34 -0.66
CA TRP A 194 21.87 -3.34 -0.54
C TRP A 194 21.70 -2.48 0.72
N LEU A 195 20.49 -1.98 0.96
CA LEU A 195 20.18 -1.09 2.07
C LEU A 195 20.32 -1.78 3.43
N CYS A 196 19.73 -2.96 3.59
CA CYS A 196 19.44 -3.52 4.93
C CYS A 196 19.89 -4.97 5.14
N SER A 197 20.90 -5.46 4.40
CA SER A 197 21.50 -6.77 4.68
C SER A 197 22.92 -6.67 5.24
N THR A 198 23.36 -7.73 5.92
CA THR A 198 24.75 -7.90 6.37
C THR A 198 25.67 -8.48 5.28
N ILE A 199 25.20 -8.58 4.03
CA ILE A 199 26.00 -9.07 2.90
C ILE A 199 27.18 -8.11 2.64
N PRO A 200 28.42 -8.61 2.48
CA PRO A 200 29.56 -7.79 2.08
C PRO A 200 29.36 -7.19 0.69
N GLU A 201 29.78 -5.93 0.48
CA GLU A 201 29.64 -5.23 -0.82
C GLU A 201 30.21 -6.04 -2.00
N SER A 202 31.34 -6.73 -1.80
CA SER A 202 31.99 -7.54 -2.84
C SER A 202 31.18 -8.74 -3.31
N ALA A 203 30.15 -9.15 -2.56
CA ALA A 203 29.27 -10.26 -2.93
C ALA A 203 28.10 -9.82 -3.82
N PHE A 204 27.87 -8.51 -3.98
CA PHE A 204 26.83 -7.98 -4.86
C PHE A 204 27.28 -7.97 -6.32
N PRO A 205 26.40 -8.38 -7.26
CA PRO A 205 26.63 -8.18 -8.68
C PRO A 205 26.92 -6.71 -9.01
N GLU A 206 27.77 -6.47 -10.03
CA GLU A 206 28.16 -5.11 -10.42
C GLU A 206 26.95 -4.22 -10.73
N TYR A 207 25.96 -4.75 -11.47
CA TYR A 207 24.76 -3.98 -11.82
C TYR A 207 23.97 -3.53 -10.59
N ALA A 208 23.82 -4.41 -9.59
CA ALA A 208 23.11 -4.08 -8.35
C ALA A 208 23.85 -3.00 -7.56
N ARG A 209 25.19 -3.03 -7.53
CA ARG A 209 26.02 -1.98 -6.93
C ARG A 209 25.90 -0.66 -7.67
N SER A 210 26.05 -0.67 -8.99
CA SER A 210 25.97 0.54 -9.81
C SER A 210 24.61 1.24 -9.70
N VAL A 211 23.50 0.47 -9.68
CA VAL A 211 22.15 1.02 -9.49
C VAL A 211 22.03 1.65 -8.10
N ALA A 212 22.45 0.94 -7.05
CA ALA A 212 22.40 1.47 -5.70
C ALA A 212 23.26 2.74 -5.52
N GLU A 213 24.47 2.77 -6.06
CA GLU A 213 25.34 3.94 -6.07
C GLU A 213 24.74 5.12 -6.85
N ALA A 214 24.14 4.86 -8.01
CA ALA A 214 23.48 5.89 -8.83
C ALA A 214 22.26 6.52 -8.12
N THR A 215 21.56 5.75 -7.29
CA THR A 215 20.46 6.29 -6.47
C THR A 215 20.94 7.15 -5.31
N GLY A 216 22.23 7.10 -4.98
CA GLY A 216 22.83 7.89 -3.89
C GLY A 216 22.39 7.47 -2.49
N VAL A 217 21.66 6.35 -2.35
CA VAL A 217 21.25 5.82 -1.05
C VAL A 217 22.35 4.88 -0.54
N GLY A 218 23.01 5.30 0.55
CA GLY A 218 24.04 4.50 1.19
C GLY A 218 23.49 3.24 1.86
N ARG A 219 24.39 2.35 2.29
CA ARG A 219 24.02 1.19 3.10
C ARG A 219 23.67 1.62 4.52
N LEU A 220 22.60 1.04 5.08
CA LEU A 220 22.23 1.27 6.47
C LEU A 220 23.07 0.38 7.40
N SER A 221 23.32 0.86 8.62
CA SER A 221 24.09 0.10 9.62
C SER A 221 23.21 -1.00 10.21
N VAL A 222 23.37 -2.23 9.71
CA VAL A 222 22.55 -3.37 10.09
C VAL A 222 23.35 -4.42 10.86
N ASN A 223 22.79 -4.92 11.96
CA ASN A 223 23.30 -6.08 12.70
C ASN A 223 22.53 -7.34 12.28
N ARG A 224 22.97 -8.51 12.74
CA ARG A 224 22.34 -9.79 12.36
C ARG A 224 20.86 -9.90 12.72
N GLU A 225 20.41 -9.23 13.77
CA GLU A 225 19.01 -9.27 14.23
C GLU A 225 18.09 -8.41 13.35
N ARG A 226 18.65 -7.37 12.73
CA ARG A 226 17.94 -6.45 11.83
C ARG A 226 18.21 -6.73 10.36
N ASP A 227 18.89 -7.83 10.04
CA ASP A 227 19.11 -8.24 8.66
C ASP A 227 17.77 -8.59 8.01
N ILE A 228 17.42 -7.84 6.97
CA ILE A 228 16.12 -7.99 6.28
C ILE A 228 15.85 -9.41 5.78
N ARG A 229 16.92 -10.18 5.52
CA ARG A 229 16.86 -11.57 5.05
C ARG A 229 16.40 -12.55 6.13
N GLY A 230 16.67 -12.23 7.40
CA GLY A 230 16.33 -13.06 8.55
C GLY A 230 14.91 -12.84 9.10
N LEU A 231 14.25 -11.77 8.66
CA LEU A 231 12.89 -11.44 9.08
C LEU A 231 11.89 -12.45 8.51
N ARG A 232 10.87 -12.77 9.33
CA ARG A 232 9.87 -13.79 9.02
C ARG A 232 8.48 -13.19 9.00
N ASP A 233 7.69 -13.58 8.01
CA ASP A 233 6.25 -13.34 7.99
C ASP A 233 5.54 -14.09 9.15
N ASN A 234 4.24 -13.88 9.30
CA ASN A 234 3.43 -14.47 10.36
C ASN A 234 3.32 -16.02 10.24
N GLN A 235 3.61 -16.58 9.06
CA GLN A 235 3.70 -18.02 8.82
C GLN A 235 5.09 -18.59 9.16
N GLY A 236 5.99 -17.73 9.65
CA GLY A 236 7.35 -18.08 9.99
C GLY A 236 8.26 -18.25 8.77
N ARG A 237 7.87 -17.77 7.58
CA ARG A 237 8.64 -17.88 6.34
C ARG A 237 9.51 -16.65 6.15
N THR A 238 10.71 -16.85 5.63
CA THR A 238 11.60 -15.78 5.16
C THR A 238 11.35 -15.48 3.69
N ALA A 239 11.92 -14.37 3.22
CA ALA A 239 12.06 -14.06 1.80
C ALA A 239 12.66 -15.25 0.99
N ALA A 240 13.68 -15.93 1.53
CA ALA A 240 14.28 -17.09 0.88
C ALA A 240 13.29 -18.25 0.74
N ASP A 241 12.48 -18.51 1.77
CA ASP A 241 11.45 -19.56 1.75
C ASP A 241 10.38 -19.28 0.67
N LEU A 242 9.99 -18.01 0.49
CA LEU A 242 9.07 -17.59 -0.56
C LEU A 242 9.69 -17.74 -1.96
N ALA A 243 10.94 -17.33 -2.14
CA ALA A 243 11.65 -17.50 -3.41
C ALA A 243 11.79 -18.99 -3.77
N GLN A 244 12.05 -19.85 -2.79
CA GLN A 244 12.17 -21.31 -2.98
C GLN A 244 10.86 -21.95 -3.45
N GLN A 245 9.69 -21.39 -3.11
CA GLN A 245 8.40 -21.83 -3.63
C GLN A 245 8.16 -21.37 -5.07
N ARG A 246 8.85 -20.31 -5.50
CA ARG A 246 8.73 -19.64 -6.80
C ARG A 246 10.00 -19.77 -7.65
N GLN A 247 10.62 -20.97 -7.64
CA GLN A 247 11.98 -21.24 -8.17
C GLN A 247 12.25 -20.73 -9.59
N GLY A 248 11.23 -20.54 -10.43
CA GLY A 248 11.40 -20.13 -11.82
C GLY A 248 12.23 -18.85 -11.98
N GLN A 249 11.74 -17.73 -11.46
CA GLN A 249 12.39 -16.43 -11.61
C GLN A 249 13.58 -16.27 -10.65
N TRP A 250 13.44 -16.79 -9.43
CA TRP A 250 14.41 -16.58 -8.35
C TRP A 250 15.54 -17.60 -8.31
N GLY A 251 15.51 -18.62 -9.18
CA GLY A 251 16.47 -19.73 -9.15
C GLY A 251 17.93 -19.28 -9.24
N HIS A 252 18.22 -18.24 -10.04
CA HIS A 252 19.56 -17.69 -10.16
C HIS A 252 20.03 -17.00 -8.86
N ILE A 253 19.16 -16.20 -8.23
CA ILE A 253 19.45 -15.54 -6.94
C ILE A 253 19.58 -16.57 -5.83
N LEU A 254 18.71 -17.59 -5.78
CA LEU A 254 18.78 -18.67 -4.79
C LEU A 254 20.13 -19.41 -4.85
N GLN A 255 20.65 -19.65 -6.05
CA GLN A 255 21.96 -20.31 -6.23
C GLN A 255 23.13 -19.50 -5.70
N THR A 256 23.01 -18.16 -5.63
CA THR A 256 24.06 -17.30 -5.03
C THR A 256 24.14 -17.44 -3.51
N GLY A 257 23.09 -17.95 -2.86
CA GLY A 257 22.98 -18.01 -1.40
C GLY A 257 22.72 -16.66 -0.74
N LEU A 258 22.60 -15.55 -1.49
CA LEU A 258 22.51 -14.20 -0.93
C LEU A 258 21.23 -13.98 -0.09
N LEU A 259 20.14 -14.68 -0.40
CA LEU A 259 18.89 -14.59 0.38
C LEU A 259 18.94 -15.30 1.74
N SER A 260 19.98 -16.10 2.01
CA SER A 260 20.14 -16.76 3.30
C SER A 260 20.96 -15.89 4.27
N PRO A 261 20.44 -15.56 5.47
CA PRO A 261 21.09 -14.66 6.43
C PRO A 261 22.43 -15.16 6.98
#